data_AF-A0A8J3UAA6-F1
#
_entry.id   AF-A0A8J3UAA6-F1
#
_cell.length_a   1.000
_cell.length_b   1.000
_cell.length_c   1.000
_cell.angle_alpha   90.00
_cell.angle_beta   90.00
_cell.angle_gamma   90.00
#
_symmetry.space_group_name_H-M   'P 1'
#
loop_
_entity.id
_entity.type
_entity.pdbx_description
1 polymer ?
#
loop_
_entity_poly.entity_id
_entity_poly.type
_entity_poly.pdbx_seq_one_letter_code
_entity_poly.pdbx_strand_id
1 'polypeptide(L)'
;MPRPLHSLMRRFRLIRRTTVTVSTILVLSSLALTGCTGSAEPPSLPPAGVYDHGPADEDSSAKPAPTDGPAGAVTRPLREAGWFCAQVRANADGRALWCRIARRDETDTAHSQEAQFLLDHDDQLAWAWFPPPQSSADREEWEQVPATAAPALTGIWPDSGDRVRQEIDDFVRDLQDHEGRFSDGIPHAGWRDAHADYDYSGINGLIVTARDASVRRWPFGAEHYATTMSSAVDDLRAGGYDCAYPPQQNCNRPQSNGYFRVGLHGDQIVSAQFGIGSLIESGRQTHPLSQEFPHGLTFLTEAVRGPVTERIEQSRRTGTGFTGIVAGTIVIIDASRGAVDGDDLVAYFDIQIGAPLTATRG
;
A
#
# COMPACT_ATOMS: atom_id res chain seq x y z
N MET A 1 61.22 35.31 66.48
CA MET A 1 61.82 33.96 66.59
C MET A 1 62.13 33.42 65.20
N PRO A 2 63.12 32.52 65.04
CA PRO A 2 64.18 32.59 64.00
C PRO A 2 63.88 31.86 62.67
N ARG A 3 64.52 32.36 61.59
CA ARG A 3 65.28 31.73 60.47
C ARG A 3 65.28 30.17 60.33
N PRO A 4 65.75 29.58 59.20
CA PRO A 4 65.52 29.83 57.74
C PRO A 4 65.63 28.52 56.87
N LEU A 5 65.85 28.69 55.55
CA LEU A 5 66.61 27.81 54.61
C LEU A 5 66.05 26.43 54.21
N HIS A 6 65.78 26.25 52.90
CA HIS A 6 66.65 25.50 51.98
C HIS A 6 66.10 25.58 50.54
N SER A 7 66.93 25.97 49.56
CA SER A 7 67.47 25.06 48.52
C SER A 7 66.61 25.10 47.24
N LEU A 8 67.08 25.19 46.00
CA LEU A 8 68.39 25.26 45.33
C LEU A 8 68.06 25.94 43.96
N MET A 9 68.81 26.93 43.49
CA MET A 9 69.76 26.77 42.35
C MET A 9 69.29 25.79 41.25
N ARG A 10 69.25 26.11 39.95
CA ARG A 10 70.07 27.05 39.18
C ARG A 10 69.63 27.02 37.70
N ARG A 11 69.57 28.21 37.09
CA ARG A 11 70.21 28.60 35.80
C ARG A 11 69.74 27.94 34.48
N PHE A 12 69.79 28.56 33.31
CA PHE A 12 70.42 29.78 32.82
C PHE A 12 69.70 30.20 31.51
N ARG A 13 69.38 31.51 31.40
CA ARG A 13 69.41 32.43 30.23
C ARG A 13 68.88 31.93 28.86
N LEU A 14 68.21 32.78 28.04
CA LEU A 14 68.73 34.07 27.57
C LEU A 14 67.62 34.84 26.80
N ILE A 15 67.39 36.12 27.16
CA ILE A 15 67.21 37.32 26.28
C ILE A 15 66.09 37.29 25.22
N ARG A 16 65.25 38.30 24.98
CA ARG A 16 64.98 39.67 25.47
C ARG A 16 63.62 40.05 24.82
N ARG A 17 62.85 40.89 25.52
CA ARG A 17 62.06 42.07 25.07
C ARG A 17 61.38 41.96 23.68
N THR A 18 60.11 42.31 23.49
CA THR A 18 59.49 43.61 23.83
C THR A 18 57.98 43.56 23.53
N THR A 19 57.18 44.22 24.38
CA THR A 19 55.92 44.95 24.09
C THR A 19 54.77 44.34 23.27
N VAL A 20 53.67 44.09 23.99
CA VAL A 20 52.29 44.58 23.78
C VAL A 20 51.69 44.54 22.37
N THR A 21 50.67 43.70 22.19
CA THR A 21 49.35 44.16 21.71
C THR A 21 48.26 43.16 22.07
N VAL A 22 47.19 43.67 22.67
CA VAL A 22 45.89 43.03 22.90
C VAL A 22 45.23 42.81 21.54
N SER A 23 44.73 41.60 21.25
CA SER A 23 43.59 41.43 20.34
C SER A 23 43.01 40.01 20.40
N THR A 24 41.77 39.98 20.87
CA THR A 24 40.63 39.26 20.27
C THR A 24 40.65 37.73 20.36
N ILE A 25 39.86 37.25 21.30
CA ILE A 25 39.24 35.92 21.32
C ILE A 25 38.54 35.68 19.98
N LEU A 26 38.99 34.66 19.25
CA LEU A 26 38.22 34.02 18.19
C LEU A 26 38.31 32.51 18.44
N VAL A 27 37.30 32.02 19.14
CA VAL A 27 36.98 30.60 19.27
C VAL A 27 36.64 30.12 17.86
N LEU A 28 37.61 29.53 17.16
CA LEU A 28 37.33 28.68 16.01
C LEU A 28 36.88 27.32 16.57
N SER A 29 35.62 27.28 16.98
CA SER A 29 34.83 26.05 17.01
C SER A 29 34.88 25.46 15.61
N SER A 30 35.62 24.37 15.49
CA SER A 30 35.59 23.50 14.31
C SER A 30 34.20 22.88 14.26
N LEU A 31 33.26 23.60 13.65
CA LEU A 31 32.03 23.04 13.13
C LEU A 31 32.45 21.99 12.11
N ALA A 32 32.55 20.74 12.56
CA ALA A 32 32.44 19.60 11.69
C ALA A 32 31.07 19.71 11.03
N LEU A 33 31.06 20.33 9.85
CA LEU A 33 30.01 20.16 8.87
C LEU A 33 29.94 18.66 8.59
N THR A 34 29.08 17.96 9.33
CA THR A 34 28.47 16.72 8.84
C THR A 34 27.73 17.14 7.59
N GLY A 35 28.42 17.05 6.46
CA GLY A 35 27.82 17.29 5.16
C GLY A 35 26.57 16.42 5.11
N CYS A 36 25.42 17.07 4.95
CA CYS A 36 24.23 16.44 4.45
C CYS A 36 24.62 15.82 3.11
N THR A 37 25.03 14.55 3.13
CA THR A 37 24.93 13.73 1.94
C THR A 37 23.45 13.67 1.66
N GLY A 38 22.99 14.52 0.74
CA GLY A 38 21.66 14.41 0.15
C GLY A 38 21.44 12.95 -0.16
N SER A 39 20.38 12.39 0.43
CA SER A 39 20.08 10.97 0.32
C SER A 39 20.08 10.64 -1.17
N ALA A 40 20.85 9.60 -1.54
CA ALA A 40 20.70 9.00 -2.85
C ALA A 40 19.21 8.73 -3.06
N GLU A 41 18.71 9.15 -4.23
CA GLU A 41 17.30 9.06 -4.63
C GLU A 41 16.71 7.73 -4.15
N PRO A 42 15.71 7.76 -3.24
CA PRO A 42 15.11 6.54 -2.72
C PRO A 42 14.49 5.74 -3.87
N PRO A 43 14.45 4.40 -3.78
CA PRO A 43 13.96 3.58 -4.88
C PRO A 43 12.51 3.91 -5.23
N SER A 44 12.24 3.93 -6.53
CA SER A 44 10.91 4.03 -7.10
C SER A 44 9.98 2.90 -6.62
N LEU A 45 8.69 3.01 -6.96
CA LEU A 45 7.76 1.91 -7.22
C LEU A 45 8.48 0.60 -7.58
N PRO A 46 7.94 -0.59 -7.18
CA PRO A 46 8.67 -1.85 -7.06
C PRO A 46 9.73 -2.04 -8.14
N PRO A 47 10.98 -2.44 -7.78
CA PRO A 47 12.11 -2.40 -8.70
C PRO A 47 11.76 -2.99 -10.07
N ALA A 48 12.21 -2.33 -11.14
CA ALA A 48 11.95 -2.80 -12.49
C ALA A 48 12.36 -4.28 -12.63
N GLY A 49 11.43 -5.11 -13.09
CA GLY A 49 11.69 -6.52 -13.35
C GLY A 49 11.40 -7.49 -12.19
N VAL A 50 10.90 -7.06 -11.03
CA VAL A 50 10.56 -7.99 -9.93
C VAL A 50 9.50 -9.04 -10.29
N TYR A 51 8.66 -8.74 -11.28
CA TYR A 51 7.67 -9.65 -11.86
C TYR A 51 8.12 -10.27 -13.20
N ASP A 52 9.33 -9.96 -13.66
CA ASP A 52 9.82 -10.36 -14.99
C ASP A 52 10.50 -11.74 -14.90
N HIS A 53 9.69 -12.73 -14.55
CA HIS A 53 10.07 -14.13 -14.45
C HIS A 53 8.93 -15.04 -14.88
N GLY A 54 9.26 -16.27 -15.28
CA GLY A 54 8.22 -17.29 -15.53
C GLY A 54 7.47 -17.67 -14.25
N PRO A 55 6.33 -18.39 -14.39
CA PRO A 55 5.59 -18.92 -13.24
C PRO A 55 6.53 -19.80 -12.39
N ALA A 56 6.76 -19.40 -11.14
CA ALA A 56 7.76 -20.00 -10.25
C ALA A 56 7.11 -20.91 -9.19
N ASP A 57 6.31 -21.90 -9.63
CA ASP A 57 5.49 -22.76 -8.74
C ASP A 57 4.73 -21.94 -7.69
N GLU A 58 4.02 -20.91 -8.16
CA GLU A 58 3.40 -19.93 -7.28
C GLU A 58 2.09 -20.45 -6.69
N ASP A 59 1.90 -20.26 -5.39
CA ASP A 59 0.64 -20.46 -4.69
C ASP A 59 -0.14 -19.14 -4.71
N SER A 60 -1.14 -19.04 -5.59
CA SER A 60 -2.05 -17.90 -5.67
C SER A 60 -3.36 -18.12 -4.91
N SER A 61 -3.44 -19.13 -4.05
CA SER A 61 -4.60 -19.33 -3.17
C SER A 61 -4.47 -18.47 -1.92
N ALA A 62 -5.38 -17.52 -1.77
CA ALA A 62 -5.45 -16.66 -0.60
C ALA A 62 -5.74 -17.45 0.69
N LYS A 63 -5.03 -17.08 1.76
CA LYS A 63 -5.15 -17.64 3.12
C LYS A 63 -5.18 -16.51 4.15
N PRO A 64 -5.74 -16.72 5.36
CA PRO A 64 -5.62 -15.73 6.44
C PRO A 64 -4.14 -15.36 6.66
N ALA A 65 -3.86 -14.08 6.93
CA ALA A 65 -2.50 -13.66 7.22
C ALA A 65 -1.94 -14.40 8.45
N PRO A 66 -0.65 -14.80 8.46
CA PRO A 66 -0.01 -15.42 9.62
C PRO A 66 -0.22 -14.63 10.92
N THR A 67 -0.25 -15.31 12.06
CA THR A 67 -0.47 -14.68 13.39
C THR A 67 0.80 -14.50 14.20
N ASP A 68 1.84 -15.25 13.84
CA ASP A 68 3.15 -15.37 14.42
C ASP A 68 4.24 -14.87 13.44
N GLY A 69 5.48 -14.80 13.92
CA GLY A 69 6.61 -14.28 13.15
C GLY A 69 6.49 -12.79 12.79
N PRO A 70 7.42 -12.25 11.98
CA PRO A 70 7.32 -10.88 11.49
C PRO A 70 6.09 -10.65 10.61
N ALA A 71 5.61 -11.63 9.82
CA ALA A 71 4.34 -11.50 9.09
C ALA A 71 3.15 -11.24 10.03
N GLY A 72 3.10 -11.98 11.15
CA GLY A 72 2.11 -11.75 12.19
C GLY A 72 2.30 -10.43 12.89
N ALA A 73 3.54 -10.02 13.15
CA ALA A 73 3.86 -8.79 13.86
C ALA A 73 3.54 -7.53 13.06
N VAL A 74 3.82 -7.49 11.75
CA VAL A 74 3.52 -6.34 10.88
C VAL A 74 2.01 -6.17 10.64
N THR A 75 1.25 -7.28 10.59
CA THR A 75 -0.21 -7.25 10.34
C THR A 75 -1.07 -7.19 11.60
N ARG A 76 -0.53 -7.55 12.78
CA ARG A 76 -1.30 -7.58 14.04
C ARG A 76 -1.93 -6.23 14.40
N PRO A 77 -1.20 -5.09 14.39
CA PRO A 77 -1.80 -3.80 14.72
C PRO A 77 -2.94 -3.41 13.76
N LEU A 78 -2.81 -3.77 12.47
CA LEU A 78 -3.86 -3.54 11.48
C LEU A 78 -5.10 -4.38 11.78
N ARG A 79 -4.93 -5.68 12.06
CA ARG A 79 -6.04 -6.58 12.43
C ARG A 79 -6.73 -6.15 13.71
N GLU A 80 -5.97 -5.70 14.71
CA GLU A 80 -6.52 -5.14 15.96
C GLU A 80 -7.33 -3.86 15.72
N ALA A 81 -6.95 -3.07 14.71
CA ALA A 81 -7.70 -1.92 14.23
C ALA A 81 -8.88 -2.28 13.29
N GLY A 82 -9.20 -3.56 13.12
CA GLY A 82 -10.34 -4.04 12.33
C GLY A 82 -10.05 -4.22 10.83
N TRP A 83 -8.79 -4.16 10.41
CA TRP A 83 -8.43 -4.45 9.02
C TRP A 83 -8.56 -5.94 8.72
N PHE A 84 -9.00 -6.24 7.51
CA PHE A 84 -8.91 -7.58 6.95
C PHE A 84 -7.54 -7.76 6.31
N CYS A 85 -6.81 -8.81 6.70
CA CYS A 85 -5.48 -9.13 6.18
C CYS A 85 -5.40 -10.58 5.71
N ALA A 86 -4.79 -10.81 4.55
CA ALA A 86 -4.61 -12.12 3.95
C ALA A 86 -3.20 -12.26 3.35
N GLN A 87 -2.67 -13.48 3.36
CA GLN A 87 -1.63 -13.87 2.41
C GLN A 87 -2.31 -14.15 1.07
N VAL A 88 -1.92 -13.44 0.03
CA VAL A 88 -2.60 -13.49 -1.27
C VAL A 88 -1.83 -14.31 -2.29
N ARG A 89 -0.51 -14.33 -2.19
CA ARG A 89 0.38 -15.08 -3.08
C ARG A 89 1.65 -15.51 -2.35
N ALA A 90 2.27 -16.60 -2.78
CA ALA A 90 3.59 -17.01 -2.32
C ALA A 90 4.32 -17.82 -3.40
N ASN A 91 5.64 -17.82 -3.31
CA ASN A 91 6.52 -18.72 -4.07
C ASN A 91 7.72 -19.11 -3.18
N ALA A 92 8.75 -19.71 -3.76
CA ALA A 92 9.95 -20.12 -3.02
C ALA A 92 10.79 -18.94 -2.48
N ASP A 93 10.67 -17.74 -3.06
CA ASP A 93 11.49 -16.57 -2.70
C ASP A 93 10.79 -15.72 -1.61
N GLY A 94 9.46 -15.77 -1.50
CA GLY A 94 8.73 -14.98 -0.52
C GLY A 94 7.20 -15.11 -0.58
N ARG A 95 6.52 -14.28 0.22
CA ARG A 95 5.05 -14.20 0.31
C ARG A 95 4.56 -12.76 0.26
N ALA A 96 3.45 -12.54 -0.43
CA ALA A 96 2.74 -11.27 -0.47
C ALA A 96 1.55 -11.29 0.51
N LEU A 97 1.52 -10.30 1.40
CA LEU A 97 0.37 -10.01 2.26
C LEU A 97 -0.35 -8.76 1.75
N TRP A 98 -1.66 -8.78 1.86
CA TRP A 98 -2.53 -7.67 1.50
C TRP A 98 -3.52 -7.43 2.63
N CYS A 99 -3.63 -6.18 3.05
CA CYS A 99 -4.54 -5.73 4.08
C CYS A 99 -5.43 -4.61 3.54
N ARG A 100 -6.70 -4.60 3.97
CA ARG A 100 -7.66 -3.55 3.62
C ARG A 100 -8.61 -3.26 4.78
N ILE A 101 -9.00 -1.99 4.89
CA ILE A 101 -10.16 -1.55 5.66
C ILE A 101 -11.04 -0.68 4.77
N ALA A 102 -12.35 -0.74 4.98
CA ALA A 102 -13.30 0.21 4.40
C ALA A 102 -14.05 0.90 5.53
N ARG A 103 -14.07 2.23 5.50
CA ARG A 103 -14.84 3.07 6.41
C ARG A 103 -15.93 3.75 5.63
N ARG A 104 -17.12 3.87 6.21
CA ARG A 104 -18.24 4.59 5.59
C ARG A 104 -18.28 6.00 6.14
N ASP A 105 -18.48 6.97 5.25
CA ASP A 105 -18.75 8.35 5.65
C ASP A 105 -20.24 8.58 5.93
N GLU A 106 -20.59 9.83 6.23
CA GLU A 106 -21.96 10.25 6.52
C GLU A 106 -22.92 10.09 5.33
N THR A 107 -22.40 9.93 4.11
CA THR A 107 -23.17 9.72 2.88
C THR A 107 -23.31 8.24 2.51
N ASP A 108 -22.90 7.33 3.39
CA ASP A 108 -22.81 5.88 3.13
C ASP A 108 -21.85 5.51 1.98
N THR A 109 -20.92 6.40 1.67
CA THR A 109 -19.84 6.14 0.70
C THR A 109 -18.70 5.41 1.41
N ALA A 110 -18.24 4.31 0.81
CA ALA A 110 -17.14 3.52 1.35
C ALA A 110 -15.79 4.09 0.90
N HIS A 111 -14.99 4.54 1.86
CA HIS A 111 -13.61 4.96 1.68
C HIS A 111 -12.69 3.83 2.11
N SER A 112 -11.90 3.32 1.16
CA SER A 112 -11.03 2.18 1.41
C SER A 112 -9.56 2.61 1.56
N GLN A 113 -8.88 1.95 2.49
CA GLN A 113 -7.44 2.03 2.64
C GLN A 113 -6.85 0.65 2.52
N GLU A 114 -5.61 0.59 2.04
CA GLU A 114 -4.91 -0.66 1.83
C GLU A 114 -3.47 -0.59 2.33
N ALA A 115 -2.88 -1.75 2.58
CA ALA A 115 -1.47 -1.92 2.82
C ALA A 115 -1.00 -3.23 2.17
N GLN A 116 0.16 -3.19 1.55
CA GLN A 116 0.78 -4.35 0.92
C GLN A 116 2.13 -4.62 1.56
N PHE A 117 2.44 -5.89 1.79
CA PHE A 117 3.71 -6.31 2.37
C PHE A 117 4.27 -7.48 1.55
N LEU A 118 5.57 -7.47 1.37
CA LEU A 118 6.31 -8.58 0.83
C LEU A 118 7.34 -9.03 1.84
N LEU A 119 7.26 -10.29 2.21
CA LEU A 119 8.23 -10.94 3.07
C LEU A 119 9.03 -11.95 2.28
N ASP A 120 10.31 -12.08 2.63
CA ASP A 120 11.18 -13.07 2.02
C ASP A 120 10.94 -14.48 2.58
N HIS A 121 11.74 -15.43 2.13
CA HIS A 121 11.68 -16.82 2.55
C HIS A 121 11.90 -17.05 4.07
N ASP A 122 12.60 -16.14 4.74
CA ASP A 122 12.89 -16.17 6.19
C ASP A 122 11.84 -15.38 7.01
N ASP A 123 10.73 -15.01 6.37
CA ASP A 123 9.65 -14.20 6.91
C ASP A 123 10.12 -12.80 7.35
N GLN A 124 11.20 -12.26 6.79
CA GLN A 124 11.62 -10.87 7.03
C GLN A 124 10.91 -9.93 6.05
N LEU A 125 10.50 -8.75 6.53
CA LEU A 125 9.93 -7.73 5.64
C LEU A 125 10.99 -7.30 4.63
N ALA A 126 10.73 -7.52 3.34
CA ALA A 126 11.59 -7.06 2.25
C ALA A 126 11.07 -5.73 1.68
N TRP A 127 9.76 -5.56 1.63
CA TRP A 127 9.13 -4.38 1.06
C TRP A 127 7.72 -4.15 1.59
N ALA A 128 7.28 -2.90 1.71
CA ALA A 128 5.91 -2.53 2.03
C ALA A 128 5.43 -1.30 1.27
N TRP A 129 4.11 -1.19 1.12
CA TRP A 129 3.46 -0.03 0.52
C TRP A 129 2.15 0.31 1.19
N PHE A 130 2.02 1.61 1.46
CA PHE A 130 0.83 2.25 2.00
C PHE A 130 0.41 3.31 0.98
N PRO A 131 -0.49 2.98 0.03
CA PRO A 131 -0.96 3.91 -1.00
C PRO A 131 -1.52 5.19 -0.39
N PRO A 132 -1.55 6.29 -1.15
CA PRO A 132 -2.22 7.48 -0.70
C PRO A 132 -3.72 7.21 -0.56
N PRO A 133 -4.44 8.02 0.25
CA PRO A 133 -5.89 7.99 0.27
C PRO A 133 -6.48 8.26 -1.13
N GLN A 134 -7.64 7.66 -1.42
CA GLN A 134 -8.27 7.76 -2.76
C GLN A 134 -8.81 9.16 -3.09
N SER A 135 -9.12 9.96 -2.08
CA SER A 135 -9.28 11.41 -2.19
C SER A 135 -8.09 12.05 -1.49
N SER A 136 -7.53 13.08 -2.12
CA SER A 136 -6.31 13.78 -1.67
C SER A 136 -6.60 15.25 -1.34
N ALA A 137 -7.87 15.60 -1.18
CA ALA A 137 -8.30 16.99 -1.07
C ALA A 137 -8.27 17.49 0.38
N ASP A 138 -8.42 16.59 1.36
CA ASP A 138 -8.61 16.96 2.75
C ASP A 138 -7.42 16.59 3.64
N ARG A 139 -7.12 17.47 4.60
CA ARG A 139 -6.02 17.32 5.58
C ARG A 139 -6.09 16.01 6.38
N GLU A 140 -7.31 15.58 6.72
CA GLU A 140 -7.56 14.31 7.43
C GLU A 140 -7.15 13.07 6.61
N GLU A 141 -7.03 13.21 5.29
CA GLU A 141 -6.66 12.12 4.39
C GLU A 141 -5.13 11.88 4.42
N TRP A 142 -4.35 12.93 4.61
CA TRP A 142 -2.88 12.85 4.75
C TRP A 142 -2.43 12.13 6.02
N GLU A 143 -3.26 12.13 7.07
CA GLU A 143 -2.97 11.42 8.33
C GLU A 143 -3.19 9.90 8.22
N GLN A 144 -3.84 9.41 7.14
CA GLN A 144 -4.19 8.00 7.00
C GLN A 144 -2.98 7.09 6.80
N VAL A 145 -2.00 7.53 6.00
CA VAL A 145 -0.76 6.78 5.75
C VAL A 145 0.06 6.61 7.04
N PRO A 146 0.45 7.68 7.78
CA PRO A 146 1.21 7.51 9.03
C PRO A 146 0.41 6.75 10.10
N ALA A 147 -0.92 6.93 10.18
CA ALA A 147 -1.76 6.18 11.13
C ALA A 147 -1.77 4.67 10.86
N THR A 148 -1.55 4.25 9.62
CA THR A 148 -1.51 2.83 9.21
C THR A 148 -0.08 2.28 9.27
N ALA A 149 0.87 3.00 8.68
CA ALA A 149 2.25 2.56 8.52
C ALA A 149 3.00 2.51 9.85
N ALA A 150 2.86 3.53 10.70
CA ALA A 150 3.61 3.61 11.95
C ALA A 150 3.38 2.42 12.89
N PRO A 151 2.13 2.03 13.26
CA PRO A 151 1.93 0.87 14.13
C PRO A 151 2.37 -0.44 13.47
N ALA A 152 2.15 -0.62 12.16
CA ALA A 152 2.57 -1.82 11.43
C ALA A 152 4.11 -1.98 11.48
N LEU A 153 4.85 -0.90 11.21
CA LEU A 153 6.31 -0.91 11.24
C LEU A 153 6.87 -1.02 12.65
N THR A 154 6.28 -0.35 13.65
CA THR A 154 6.64 -0.55 15.07
C THR A 154 6.50 -2.01 15.52
N GLY A 155 5.58 -2.77 14.92
CA GLY A 155 5.42 -4.20 15.17
C GLY A 155 6.67 -5.03 14.88
N ILE A 156 7.53 -4.59 13.95
CA ILE A 156 8.77 -5.28 13.56
C ILE A 156 10.04 -4.49 13.89
N TRP A 157 9.97 -3.16 13.92
CA TRP A 157 11.07 -2.23 14.16
C TRP A 157 10.60 -1.14 15.15
N PRO A 158 10.87 -1.29 16.47
CA PRO A 158 10.24 -0.49 17.53
C PRO A 158 10.30 1.04 17.33
N ASP A 159 11.39 1.56 16.77
CA ASP A 159 11.61 3.01 16.62
C ASP A 159 11.15 3.57 15.26
N SER A 160 10.85 2.72 14.27
CA SER A 160 10.55 3.17 12.90
C SER A 160 9.21 3.88 12.81
N GLY A 161 8.22 3.52 13.63
CA GLY A 161 6.89 4.13 13.58
C GLY A 161 6.87 5.61 13.97
N ASP A 162 7.59 6.00 15.02
CA ASP A 162 7.66 7.40 15.45
C ASP A 162 8.39 8.26 14.42
N ARG A 163 9.43 7.72 13.79
CA ARG A 163 10.13 8.38 12.71
C ARG A 163 9.25 8.56 11.47
N VAL A 164 8.48 7.55 11.08
CA VAL A 164 7.54 7.63 9.95
C VAL A 164 6.52 8.76 10.16
N ARG A 165 5.97 8.90 11.38
CA ARG A 165 5.06 10.01 11.69
C ARG A 165 5.75 11.35 11.53
N GLN A 166 6.92 11.50 12.16
CA GLN A 166 7.67 12.76 12.12
C GLN A 166 8.00 13.21 10.69
N GLU A 167 8.57 12.33 9.86
CA GLU A 167 9.03 12.68 8.51
C GLU A 167 7.85 13.00 7.58
N ILE A 168 6.72 12.29 7.71
CA ILE A 168 5.50 12.59 6.94
C ILE A 168 4.85 13.90 7.42
N ASP A 169 4.77 14.13 8.73
CA ASP A 169 4.18 15.36 9.29
C ASP A 169 5.00 16.60 8.91
N ASP A 170 6.33 16.49 8.90
CA ASP A 170 7.22 17.57 8.47
C ASP A 170 7.10 17.81 6.95
N PHE A 171 7.02 16.76 6.12
CA PHE A 171 6.76 16.91 4.68
C PHE A 171 5.42 17.60 4.38
N VAL A 172 4.33 17.21 5.08
CA VAL A 172 3.01 17.82 4.89
C VAL A 172 3.03 19.29 5.31
N ARG A 173 3.73 19.63 6.39
CA ARG A 173 3.90 21.03 6.84
C ARG A 173 4.67 21.86 5.82
N ASP A 174 5.77 21.33 5.30
CA ASP A 174 6.60 22.00 4.29
C ASP A 174 5.82 22.24 2.99
N LEU A 175 4.99 21.28 2.57
CA LEU A 175 4.14 21.41 1.39
C LEU A 175 3.12 22.54 1.55
N GLN A 176 2.50 22.66 2.73
CA GLN A 176 1.51 23.71 3.05
C GLN A 176 2.16 25.10 3.08
N ASP A 177 3.34 25.23 3.69
CA ASP A 177 4.04 26.52 3.81
C ASP A 177 4.54 27.06 2.45
N HIS A 178 4.61 26.20 1.42
CA HIS A 178 5.15 26.52 0.10
C HIS A 178 4.15 26.33 -1.06
N GLU A 179 2.83 26.30 -0.77
CA GLU A 179 1.78 26.23 -1.78
C GLU A 179 2.01 27.27 -2.90
N GLY A 180 2.25 26.79 -4.12
CA GLY A 180 2.46 27.61 -5.33
C GLY A 180 3.91 27.89 -5.75
N ARG A 181 4.93 27.27 -5.12
CA ARG A 181 6.36 27.44 -5.51
C ARG A 181 7.06 26.21 -6.08
N PHE A 182 6.39 25.07 -6.21
CA PHE A 182 7.00 23.88 -6.80
C PHE A 182 7.06 24.03 -8.32
N SER A 183 8.22 24.46 -8.84
CA SER A 183 8.39 24.73 -10.26
C SER A 183 8.83 23.53 -11.09
N ASP A 184 9.26 22.41 -10.49
CA ASP A 184 9.63 21.20 -11.23
C ASP A 184 9.52 19.95 -10.32
N GLY A 185 8.71 18.97 -10.71
CA GLY A 185 8.60 17.65 -10.06
C GLY A 185 7.44 17.47 -9.06
N ILE A 186 7.03 16.22 -8.86
CA ILE A 186 6.07 15.83 -7.81
C ILE A 186 6.80 15.87 -6.47
N PRO A 187 6.36 16.66 -5.48
CA PRO A 187 7.00 16.70 -4.17
C PRO A 187 7.02 15.33 -3.50
N HIS A 188 8.18 14.96 -2.95
CA HIS A 188 8.37 13.71 -2.22
C HIS A 188 9.39 13.89 -1.08
N ALA A 189 9.33 13.02 -0.08
CA ALA A 189 10.25 12.95 1.06
C ALA A 189 10.88 11.56 1.11
N GLY A 190 12.21 11.53 1.14
CA GLY A 190 13.00 10.32 1.22
C GLY A 190 13.90 10.29 2.45
N TRP A 191 13.89 9.20 3.22
CA TRP A 191 14.77 9.03 4.37
C TRP A 191 15.21 7.58 4.53
N ARG A 192 16.19 7.36 5.41
CA ARG A 192 16.77 6.06 5.72
C ARG A 192 17.01 5.90 7.21
N ASP A 193 16.76 4.70 7.74
CA ASP A 193 17.16 4.29 9.08
C ASP A 193 18.06 3.03 9.06
N ALA A 194 18.18 2.36 10.21
CA ALA A 194 18.95 1.13 10.33
C ALA A 194 18.32 -0.05 9.58
N HIS A 195 17.02 0.00 9.30
CA HIS A 195 16.21 -1.12 8.83
C HIS A 195 15.78 -0.97 7.36
N ALA A 196 15.45 0.26 6.93
CA ALA A 196 14.83 0.50 5.64
C ALA A 196 15.20 1.86 5.02
N ASP A 197 14.97 1.91 3.71
CA ASP A 197 14.83 3.10 2.89
C ASP A 197 13.33 3.40 2.72
N TYR A 198 12.96 4.67 2.82
CA TYR A 198 11.58 5.15 2.78
C TYR A 198 11.44 6.22 1.69
N ASP A 199 10.33 6.16 0.95
CA ASP A 199 9.91 7.20 0.00
C ASP A 199 8.44 7.52 0.24
N TYR A 200 8.11 8.79 0.41
CA TYR A 200 6.76 9.28 0.60
C TYR A 200 6.41 10.36 -0.42
N SER A 201 5.27 10.22 -1.10
CA SER A 201 4.73 11.27 -1.97
C SER A 201 3.21 11.25 -1.98
N GLY A 202 2.60 12.36 -2.44
CA GLY A 202 1.14 12.43 -2.59
C GLY A 202 0.56 11.51 -3.66
N ILE A 203 1.39 10.96 -4.56
CA ILE A 203 0.94 10.06 -5.64
C ILE A 203 1.17 8.60 -5.28
N ASN A 204 2.31 8.28 -4.68
CA ASN A 204 2.64 6.90 -4.35
C ASN A 204 2.30 6.54 -2.91
N GLY A 205 2.01 7.49 -2.02
CA GLY A 205 1.93 7.20 -0.59
C GLY A 205 3.31 6.83 -0.05
N LEU A 206 3.37 5.95 0.97
CA LEU A 206 4.63 5.50 1.58
C LEU A 206 5.08 4.16 0.99
N ILE A 207 6.31 4.13 0.47
CA ILE A 207 7.03 2.92 0.08
C ILE A 207 8.15 2.68 1.09
N VAL A 208 8.29 1.43 1.50
CA VAL A 208 9.33 0.97 2.44
C VAL A 208 10.11 -0.16 1.78
N THR A 209 11.43 -0.01 1.69
CA THR A 209 12.33 -1.05 1.17
C THR A 209 13.31 -1.44 2.27
N ALA A 210 13.26 -2.68 2.73
CA ALA A 210 14.16 -3.14 3.78
C ALA A 210 15.60 -3.27 3.25
N ARG A 211 16.57 -3.06 4.14
CA ARG A 211 18.00 -3.06 3.77
C ARG A 211 18.62 -4.44 3.81
N ASP A 212 18.12 -5.31 4.69
CA ASP A 212 18.72 -6.61 4.99
C ASP A 212 17.92 -7.80 4.42
N ALA A 213 16.78 -7.54 3.77
CA ALA A 213 15.90 -8.56 3.20
C ALA A 213 15.54 -8.20 1.75
N SER A 214 15.43 -9.20 0.88
CA SER A 214 15.07 -9.00 -0.52
C SER A 214 14.37 -10.21 -1.09
N VAL A 215 13.45 -9.97 -2.02
CA VAL A 215 12.76 -11.01 -2.79
C VAL A 215 13.08 -10.79 -4.26
N ARG A 216 13.75 -11.77 -4.86
CA ARG A 216 14.18 -11.67 -6.27
C ARG A 216 13.01 -11.83 -7.24
N ARG A 217 12.08 -12.73 -6.95
CA ARG A 217 10.92 -13.04 -7.79
C ARG A 217 9.64 -12.81 -6.99
N TRP A 218 8.98 -11.70 -7.23
CA TRP A 218 7.79 -11.35 -6.48
C TRP A 218 6.62 -12.22 -6.96
N PRO A 219 5.88 -12.86 -6.04
CA PRO A 219 4.80 -13.74 -6.44
C PRO A 219 3.67 -12.92 -7.10
N PHE A 220 3.34 -13.24 -8.34
CA PHE A 220 2.35 -12.53 -9.16
C PHE A 220 1.18 -13.41 -9.63
N GLY A 221 1.29 -14.73 -9.47
CA GLY A 221 0.36 -15.74 -9.95
C GLY A 221 -1.07 -15.48 -9.50
N ALA A 222 -2.00 -15.95 -10.32
CA ALA A 222 -3.44 -15.81 -10.14
C ALA A 222 -4.23 -17.02 -10.68
N GLU A 223 -3.52 -18.05 -11.14
CA GLU A 223 -4.03 -19.22 -11.86
C GLU A 223 -4.99 -20.05 -11.02
N HIS A 224 -4.93 -19.95 -9.68
CA HIS A 224 -5.92 -20.56 -8.80
C HIS A 224 -7.33 -20.00 -9.04
N TYR A 225 -7.47 -18.68 -9.21
CA TYR A 225 -8.77 -18.00 -9.16
C TYR A 225 -9.18 -17.30 -10.46
N ALA A 226 -8.23 -16.93 -11.31
CA ALA A 226 -8.48 -16.18 -12.52
C ALA A 226 -7.95 -16.90 -13.77
N THR A 227 -8.68 -16.73 -14.86
CA THR A 227 -8.30 -17.18 -16.20
C THR A 227 -7.58 -16.04 -16.93
N THR A 228 -7.57 -16.09 -18.27
CA THR A 228 -6.96 -15.07 -19.13
C THR A 228 -7.98 -14.08 -19.67
N MET A 229 -7.53 -12.90 -20.08
CA MET A 229 -8.42 -11.93 -20.74
C MET A 229 -8.87 -12.44 -22.11
N SER A 230 -8.01 -13.12 -22.85
CA SER A 230 -8.39 -13.76 -24.12
C SER A 230 -9.51 -14.78 -23.98
N SER A 231 -9.58 -15.51 -22.86
CA SER A 231 -10.68 -16.45 -22.59
C SER A 231 -11.98 -15.77 -22.10
N ALA A 232 -11.89 -14.57 -21.51
CA ALA A 232 -13.04 -13.89 -20.91
C ALA A 232 -13.72 -12.86 -21.84
N VAL A 233 -12.98 -12.30 -22.81
CA VAL A 233 -13.43 -11.13 -23.58
C VAL A 233 -14.74 -11.35 -24.34
N ASP A 234 -14.95 -12.54 -24.92
CA ASP A 234 -16.15 -12.82 -25.70
C ASP A 234 -17.40 -12.98 -24.80
N ASP A 235 -17.23 -13.48 -23.58
CA ASP A 235 -18.32 -13.55 -22.61
C ASP A 235 -18.67 -12.17 -22.04
N LEU A 236 -17.66 -11.31 -21.83
CA LEU A 236 -17.89 -9.91 -21.45
C LEU A 236 -18.67 -9.17 -22.55
N ARG A 237 -18.29 -9.37 -23.81
CA ARG A 237 -19.03 -8.82 -24.96
C ARG A 237 -20.46 -9.34 -25.04
N ALA A 238 -20.68 -10.63 -24.77
CA ALA A 238 -22.02 -11.21 -24.71
C ALA A 238 -22.88 -10.58 -23.59
N GLY A 239 -22.27 -10.15 -22.49
CA GLY A 239 -22.90 -9.36 -21.43
C GLY A 239 -23.16 -7.89 -21.79
N GLY A 240 -22.71 -7.42 -22.96
CA GLY A 240 -22.88 -6.05 -23.43
C GLY A 240 -21.76 -5.09 -23.01
N TYR A 241 -20.64 -5.60 -22.48
CA TYR A 241 -19.46 -4.78 -22.23
C TYR A 241 -18.75 -4.46 -23.54
N ASP A 242 -18.36 -3.19 -23.69
CA ASP A 242 -17.48 -2.74 -24.76
C ASP A 242 -16.03 -3.10 -24.40
N CYS A 243 -15.70 -4.37 -24.62
CA CYS A 243 -14.36 -4.92 -24.49
C CYS A 243 -13.79 -5.26 -25.87
N ALA A 244 -12.48 -5.09 -26.04
CA ALA A 244 -11.74 -5.58 -27.20
C ALA A 244 -10.53 -6.44 -26.84
N TYR A 245 -10.12 -7.24 -27.82
CA TYR A 245 -8.80 -7.87 -27.87
C TYR A 245 -7.97 -7.18 -28.96
N PRO A 246 -6.68 -6.83 -28.76
CA PRO A 246 -5.79 -7.19 -27.64
C PRO A 246 -6.26 -6.66 -26.28
N PRO A 247 -5.80 -7.27 -25.16
CA PRO A 247 -6.42 -7.13 -23.84
C PRO A 247 -6.63 -5.67 -23.43
N GLN A 248 -7.88 -5.29 -23.22
CA GLN A 248 -8.23 -4.02 -22.60
C GLN A 248 -8.36 -4.20 -21.09
N GLN A 249 -7.75 -3.30 -20.32
CA GLN A 249 -7.84 -3.29 -18.86
C GLN A 249 -9.12 -2.64 -18.34
N ASN A 250 -9.83 -1.89 -19.18
CA ASN A 250 -11.03 -1.15 -18.80
C ASN A 250 -12.10 -1.37 -19.87
N CYS A 251 -13.20 -1.99 -19.50
CA CYS A 251 -14.40 -2.14 -20.31
C CYS A 251 -15.58 -1.44 -19.64
N ASN A 252 -16.39 -0.74 -20.43
CA ASN A 252 -17.61 -0.11 -19.94
C ASN A 252 -18.83 -0.85 -20.47
N ARG A 253 -19.94 -0.78 -19.74
CA ARG A 253 -21.24 -1.27 -20.17
C ARG A 253 -22.20 -0.09 -20.31
N PRO A 254 -22.35 0.48 -21.53
CA PRO A 254 -23.15 1.69 -21.74
C PRO A 254 -24.62 1.58 -21.31
N GLN A 255 -25.16 0.37 -21.30
CA GLN A 255 -26.57 0.09 -21.01
C GLN A 255 -26.93 0.26 -19.53
N SER A 256 -25.97 0.13 -18.62
CA SER A 256 -26.19 0.16 -17.17
C SER A 256 -25.25 1.07 -16.39
N ASN A 257 -24.40 1.84 -17.08
CA ASN A 257 -23.23 2.51 -16.49
C ASN A 257 -22.34 1.54 -15.68
N GLY A 258 -22.39 0.24 -16.01
CA GLY A 258 -21.52 -0.77 -15.42
C GLY A 258 -20.10 -0.63 -15.97
N TYR A 259 -19.14 -1.18 -15.24
CA TYR A 259 -17.76 -1.21 -15.67
C TYR A 259 -17.13 -2.55 -15.29
N PHE A 260 -16.07 -2.94 -16.00
CA PHE A 260 -15.22 -4.08 -15.70
C PHE A 260 -13.77 -3.65 -15.93
N ARG A 261 -12.97 -3.67 -14.87
CA ARG A 261 -11.55 -3.31 -14.87
C ARG A 261 -10.72 -4.51 -14.47
N VAL A 262 -9.56 -4.70 -15.08
CA VAL A 262 -8.66 -5.81 -14.76
C VAL A 262 -7.22 -5.36 -14.65
N GLY A 263 -6.54 -5.88 -13.63
CA GLY A 263 -5.09 -5.92 -13.60
C GLY A 263 -4.63 -7.11 -14.42
N LEU A 264 -3.65 -6.90 -15.30
CA LEU A 264 -3.10 -7.94 -16.17
C LEU A 264 -1.59 -8.11 -15.95
N HIS A 265 -1.12 -9.35 -16.05
CA HIS A 265 0.29 -9.68 -16.27
C HIS A 265 0.38 -10.50 -17.56
N GLY A 266 0.76 -9.85 -18.66
CA GLY A 266 0.55 -10.41 -20.00
C GLY A 266 -0.95 -10.56 -20.29
N ASP A 267 -1.40 -11.77 -20.58
CA ASP A 267 -2.82 -12.10 -20.80
C ASP A 267 -3.51 -12.65 -19.53
N GLN A 268 -2.75 -12.97 -18.48
CA GLN A 268 -3.27 -13.49 -17.22
C GLN A 268 -3.94 -12.36 -16.43
N ILE A 269 -5.18 -12.58 -15.99
CA ILE A 269 -5.87 -11.68 -15.08
C ILE A 269 -5.29 -11.88 -13.68
N VAL A 270 -4.81 -10.81 -13.06
CA VAL A 270 -4.28 -10.82 -11.68
C VAL A 270 -5.23 -10.18 -10.67
N SER A 271 -6.14 -9.33 -11.11
CA SER A 271 -7.26 -8.82 -10.31
C SER A 271 -8.37 -8.37 -11.25
N ALA A 272 -9.62 -8.45 -10.79
CA ALA A 272 -10.77 -7.93 -11.52
C ALA A 272 -11.62 -7.05 -10.59
N GLN A 273 -12.15 -5.96 -11.12
CA GLN A 273 -13.06 -5.06 -10.44
C GLN A 273 -14.26 -4.77 -11.35
N PHE A 274 -15.47 -4.79 -10.82
CA PHE A 274 -16.65 -4.41 -11.59
C PHE A 274 -17.77 -3.89 -10.70
N GLY A 275 -18.53 -2.96 -11.26
CA GLY A 275 -19.68 -2.36 -10.60
C GLY A 275 -20.99 -2.93 -11.10
N ILE A 276 -21.90 -3.26 -10.20
CA ILE A 276 -23.27 -3.72 -10.52
C ILE A 276 -24.31 -2.99 -9.67
N GLY A 277 -25.40 -2.56 -10.31
CA GLY A 277 -26.58 -2.04 -9.62
C GLY A 277 -27.57 -3.15 -9.27
N SER A 278 -28.26 -3.01 -8.14
CA SER A 278 -29.36 -3.88 -7.73
C SER A 278 -30.52 -3.05 -7.19
N LEU A 279 -31.70 -3.23 -7.78
CA LEU A 279 -32.95 -2.74 -7.23
C LEU A 279 -33.60 -3.87 -6.41
N ILE A 280 -33.99 -3.55 -5.18
CA ILE A 280 -34.64 -4.45 -4.23
C ILE A 280 -36.03 -3.88 -3.97
N GLU A 281 -37.05 -4.47 -4.59
CA GLU A 281 -38.46 -4.06 -4.46
C GLU A 281 -39.19 -5.04 -3.53
N SER A 282 -39.83 -4.53 -2.47
CA SER A 282 -40.54 -5.38 -1.49
C SER A 282 -39.70 -6.56 -0.97
N GLY A 283 -38.39 -6.34 -0.77
CA GLY A 283 -37.43 -7.36 -0.31
C GLY A 283 -37.00 -8.38 -1.37
N ARG A 284 -37.30 -8.14 -2.66
CA ARG A 284 -36.91 -9.02 -3.78
C ARG A 284 -36.02 -8.30 -4.77
N GLN A 285 -34.93 -8.96 -5.15
CA GLN A 285 -34.01 -8.50 -6.19
C GLN A 285 -34.64 -8.66 -7.58
N THR A 286 -34.59 -7.61 -8.39
CA THR A 286 -35.17 -7.60 -9.75
C THR A 286 -34.16 -7.93 -10.86
N HIS A 287 -32.86 -7.71 -10.60
CA HIS A 287 -31.78 -7.92 -11.57
C HIS A 287 -30.77 -8.96 -11.05
N PRO A 288 -30.83 -10.24 -11.49
CA PRO A 288 -29.82 -11.24 -11.15
C PRO A 288 -28.48 -10.95 -11.85
N LEU A 289 -27.37 -11.43 -11.28
CA LEU A 289 -26.02 -11.28 -11.87
C LEU A 289 -25.93 -11.87 -13.27
N SER A 290 -26.74 -12.88 -13.59
CA SER A 290 -26.80 -13.50 -14.92
C SER A 290 -27.26 -12.54 -16.04
N GLN A 291 -27.83 -11.37 -15.71
CA GLN A 291 -28.10 -10.34 -16.71
C GLN A 291 -26.85 -9.53 -17.08
N GLU A 292 -25.89 -9.42 -16.16
CA GLU A 292 -24.58 -8.77 -16.40
C GLU A 292 -23.59 -9.77 -17.00
N PHE A 293 -23.62 -11.02 -16.54
CA PHE A 293 -22.74 -12.09 -16.99
C PHE A 293 -23.57 -13.31 -17.42
N PRO A 294 -24.05 -13.37 -18.68
CA PRO A 294 -24.96 -14.42 -19.16
C PRO A 294 -24.40 -15.84 -19.05
N HIS A 295 -23.07 -15.99 -19.17
CA HIS A 295 -22.37 -17.26 -19.03
C HIS A 295 -21.67 -17.42 -17.66
N GLY A 296 -21.98 -16.53 -16.71
CA GLY A 296 -21.33 -16.43 -15.41
C GLY A 296 -19.98 -15.71 -15.46
N LEU A 297 -19.29 -15.70 -14.32
CA LEU A 297 -18.00 -15.01 -14.16
C LEU A 297 -16.87 -15.84 -14.81
N THR A 298 -16.83 -15.89 -16.15
CA THR A 298 -15.93 -16.78 -16.88
C THR A 298 -14.47 -16.38 -16.84
N PHE A 299 -14.19 -15.13 -16.48
CA PHE A 299 -12.86 -14.67 -16.09
C PHE A 299 -12.33 -15.38 -14.83
N LEU A 300 -13.17 -16.09 -14.06
CA LEU A 300 -12.78 -16.94 -12.94
C LEU A 300 -12.63 -18.41 -13.33
N THR A 301 -11.72 -19.10 -12.65
CA THR A 301 -11.58 -20.55 -12.74
C THR A 301 -12.83 -21.27 -12.25
N GLU A 302 -13.04 -22.51 -12.71
CA GLU A 302 -14.21 -23.31 -12.33
C GLU A 302 -14.33 -23.50 -10.82
N ALA A 303 -13.20 -23.74 -10.13
CA ALA A 303 -13.15 -23.97 -8.69
C ALA A 303 -13.64 -22.77 -7.86
N VAL A 304 -13.49 -21.55 -8.39
CA VAL A 304 -13.79 -20.30 -7.68
C VAL A 304 -15.10 -19.68 -8.15
N ARG A 305 -15.48 -19.88 -9.43
CA ARG A 305 -16.63 -19.23 -10.09
C ARG A 305 -17.94 -19.39 -9.31
N GLY A 306 -18.29 -20.61 -8.92
CA GLY A 306 -19.53 -20.91 -8.18
C GLY A 306 -19.59 -20.20 -6.82
N PRO A 307 -18.64 -20.48 -5.90
CA PRO A 307 -18.60 -19.86 -4.57
C PRO A 307 -18.59 -18.33 -4.59
N VAL A 308 -17.86 -17.71 -5.53
CA VAL A 308 -17.82 -16.24 -5.66
C VAL A 308 -19.15 -15.69 -6.17
N THR A 309 -19.75 -16.34 -7.17
CA THR A 309 -21.09 -15.97 -7.66
C THR A 309 -22.13 -16.02 -6.54
N GLU A 310 -22.13 -17.10 -5.74
CA GLU A 310 -23.05 -17.25 -4.62
C GLU A 310 -22.87 -16.16 -3.56
N ARG A 311 -21.61 -15.80 -3.25
CA ARG A 311 -21.30 -14.71 -2.32
C ARG A 311 -21.81 -13.36 -2.83
N ILE A 312 -21.59 -13.06 -4.10
CA ILE A 312 -22.08 -11.81 -4.73
C ILE A 312 -23.61 -11.77 -4.66
N GLU A 313 -24.29 -12.84 -5.06
CA GLU A 313 -25.75 -12.89 -5.00
C GLU A 313 -26.29 -12.82 -3.56
N GLN A 314 -25.56 -13.36 -2.58
CA GLN A 314 -25.90 -13.16 -1.17
C GLN A 314 -25.85 -11.68 -0.78
N SER A 315 -24.76 -10.97 -1.12
CA SER A 315 -24.62 -9.54 -0.88
C SER A 315 -25.69 -8.71 -1.60
N ARG A 316 -26.04 -9.09 -2.84
CA ARG A 316 -27.12 -8.45 -3.62
C ARG A 316 -28.47 -8.61 -2.95
N ARG A 317 -28.80 -9.81 -2.46
CA ARG A 317 -30.07 -10.07 -1.75
C ARG A 317 -30.19 -9.31 -0.44
N THR A 318 -29.10 -9.13 0.30
CA THR A 318 -29.13 -8.46 1.61
C THR A 318 -28.82 -6.96 1.54
N GLY A 319 -28.38 -6.45 0.39
CA GLY A 319 -27.90 -5.08 0.27
C GLY A 319 -26.60 -4.82 1.06
N THR A 320 -25.87 -5.85 1.50
CA THR A 320 -24.71 -5.68 2.41
C THR A 320 -23.39 -5.98 1.69
N GLY A 321 -22.36 -5.20 2.02
CA GLY A 321 -21.00 -5.49 1.59
C GLY A 321 -20.40 -6.76 2.20
N PHE A 322 -19.24 -7.15 1.70
CA PHE A 322 -18.45 -8.29 2.16
C PHE A 322 -16.97 -8.00 1.96
N THR A 323 -16.12 -8.53 2.85
CA THR A 323 -14.67 -8.54 2.67
C THR A 323 -14.15 -9.83 3.27
N GLY A 324 -13.52 -10.67 2.46
CA GLY A 324 -13.04 -11.96 2.95
C GLY A 324 -12.46 -12.88 1.88
N ILE A 325 -12.12 -14.09 2.29
CA ILE A 325 -11.63 -15.16 1.42
C ILE A 325 -12.80 -16.06 1.02
N VAL A 326 -12.97 -16.29 -0.27
CA VAL A 326 -13.97 -17.22 -0.84
C VAL A 326 -13.24 -18.19 -1.76
N ALA A 327 -13.30 -19.48 -1.46
CA ALA A 327 -12.66 -20.53 -2.26
C ALA A 327 -11.18 -20.25 -2.61
N GLY A 328 -10.42 -19.64 -1.69
CA GLY A 328 -9.01 -19.30 -1.91
C GLY A 328 -8.77 -18.06 -2.78
N THR A 329 -9.76 -17.18 -2.98
CA THR A 329 -9.53 -15.84 -3.54
C THR A 329 -10.04 -14.76 -2.58
N ILE A 330 -9.43 -13.58 -2.66
CA ILE A 330 -9.96 -12.37 -2.03
C ILE A 330 -11.21 -11.94 -2.79
N VAL A 331 -12.28 -11.64 -2.05
CA VAL A 331 -13.50 -11.02 -2.57
C VAL A 331 -13.84 -9.84 -1.68
N ILE A 332 -13.92 -8.66 -2.29
CA ILE A 332 -14.37 -7.41 -1.70
C ILE A 332 -15.65 -7.01 -2.42
N ILE A 333 -16.66 -6.64 -1.64
CA ILE A 333 -17.94 -6.14 -2.13
C ILE A 333 -18.26 -4.91 -1.28
N ASP A 334 -18.09 -3.73 -1.84
CA ASP A 334 -18.51 -2.48 -1.20
C ASP A 334 -19.91 -2.13 -1.71
N ALA A 335 -20.89 -2.17 -0.82
CA ALA A 335 -22.26 -1.80 -1.14
C ALA A 335 -22.52 -0.33 -0.79
N SER A 336 -23.11 0.46 -1.68
CA SER A 336 -23.63 1.81 -1.36
C SER A 336 -25.14 1.81 -1.53
N ARG A 337 -25.87 2.29 -0.53
CA ARG A 337 -27.33 2.23 -0.52
C ARG A 337 -27.94 3.60 -0.83
N GLY A 338 -28.85 3.63 -1.78
CA GLY A 338 -29.79 4.72 -1.98
C GLY A 338 -31.19 4.27 -1.57
N ALA A 339 -31.87 5.07 -0.73
CA ALA A 339 -33.29 4.87 -0.47
C ALA A 339 -34.11 5.24 -1.71
N VAL A 340 -35.11 4.43 -2.04
CA VAL A 340 -36.19 4.77 -2.97
C VAL A 340 -37.47 4.96 -2.16
N ASP A 341 -38.57 5.32 -2.81
CA ASP A 341 -39.88 5.48 -2.17
C ASP A 341 -40.30 4.21 -1.40
N GLY A 342 -40.81 4.37 -0.18
CA GLY A 342 -41.30 3.27 0.64
C GLY A 342 -40.21 2.37 1.24
N ASP A 343 -40.37 1.05 1.13
CA ASP A 343 -39.42 0.04 1.63
C ASP A 343 -38.39 -0.38 0.55
N ASP A 344 -38.41 0.25 -0.62
CA ASP A 344 -37.58 -0.12 -1.76
C ASP A 344 -36.18 0.51 -1.66
N LEU A 345 -35.17 -0.27 -2.06
CA LEU A 345 -33.76 0.11 -1.92
C LEU A 345 -33.02 -0.11 -3.23
N VAL A 346 -32.15 0.83 -3.59
CA VAL A 346 -31.13 0.64 -4.62
C VAL A 346 -29.80 0.42 -3.91
N ALA A 347 -29.14 -0.70 -4.21
CA ALA A 347 -27.79 -0.98 -3.76
C ALA A 347 -26.87 -1.03 -4.99
N TYR A 348 -25.86 -0.17 -4.99
CA TYR A 348 -24.73 -0.28 -5.91
C TYR A 348 -23.65 -1.12 -5.25
N PHE A 349 -23.07 -2.06 -5.98
CA PHE A 349 -21.99 -2.91 -5.48
C PHE A 349 -20.76 -2.72 -6.35
N ASP A 350 -19.68 -2.27 -5.72
CA ASP A 350 -18.34 -2.32 -6.28
C ASP A 350 -17.67 -3.62 -5.81
N ILE A 351 -17.30 -4.48 -6.76
CA ILE A 351 -16.80 -5.82 -6.48
C ILE A 351 -15.37 -5.92 -6.96
N GLN A 352 -14.44 -6.29 -6.08
CA GLN A 352 -13.06 -6.63 -6.42
C GLN A 352 -12.79 -8.11 -6.10
N ILE A 353 -12.15 -8.80 -7.05
CA ILE A 353 -11.72 -10.20 -6.92
C ILE A 353 -10.21 -10.27 -7.14
N GLY A 354 -9.54 -10.97 -6.23
CA GLY A 354 -8.08 -11.00 -6.16
C GLY A 354 -7.52 -9.72 -5.53
N ALA A 355 -6.20 -9.72 -5.34
CA ALA A 355 -5.47 -8.54 -4.85
C ALA A 355 -4.63 -7.96 -6.00
N PRO A 356 -4.74 -6.66 -6.30
CA PRO A 356 -3.95 -6.04 -7.36
C PRO A 356 -2.47 -6.12 -7.02
N LEU A 357 -1.62 -6.26 -8.05
CA LEU A 357 -0.19 -6.08 -7.88
C LEU A 357 0.09 -4.59 -7.66
N THR A 358 1.14 -4.29 -6.91
CA THR A 358 1.57 -2.91 -6.66
C THR A 358 1.77 -2.10 -7.95
N ALA A 359 2.23 -2.75 -9.03
CA ALA A 359 2.51 -2.11 -10.32
C ALA A 359 1.33 -2.10 -11.32
N THR A 360 0.16 -2.66 -10.95
CA THR A 360 -1.01 -2.74 -11.86
C THR A 360 -2.07 -1.69 -11.59
N ARG A 361 -1.83 -0.75 -10.67
CA ARG A 361 -2.66 0.45 -10.50
C ARG A 361 -2.16 1.53 -11.46
N GLY A 362 -2.52 1.39 -12.74
CA GLY A 362 -2.27 2.38 -13.79
C GLY A 362 -3.51 3.20 -14.09
#